data_AF-A0A0F9CV62-F1
#
_entry.id   AF-A0A0F9CV62-F1
#
_cell.length_a   1.000
_cell.length_b   1.000
_cell.length_c   1.000
_cell.angle_alpha   90.00
_cell.angle_beta   90.00
_cell.angle_gamma   90.00
#
_symmetry.space_group_name_H-M   'P 1'
#
loop_
_entity.id
_entity.type
_entity.pdbx_description
1 polymer ?
#
loop_
_entity_poly.entity_id
_entity_poly.type
_entity_poly.pdbx_seq_one_letter_code
_entity_poly.pdbx_strand_id
1 'polypeptide(L)'
;VTAFESVYKRLGIVFDNYDGESYYRDVAEETINECLKREICMYGEGNAVVAEIDNLPTFLLKKQDGATLYLSRDIAALRKRVTAFEPHSLLYVVGSEQTLHFRQLFALAKRLGYLDSVRAEHILFGLVMLGGKRMSTRKGSSVSLEELLDKSVVKAQEILLKKNSELSKREQNLLAEMVGIGSVVYSDLRQSRERTISFDWDKMLNLEGGSAVYLQYTYARARSVLRKAGNKVHVPEQVRWEENIEFQLVRKLSFFPFVVQEAQRRNAPHLICTYLEELARQFNAFYNDIPILKAEGGLRSTRLALTSAIAITIQNGLTLLNVGVPEKM
;
A
#
# COMPACT_ATOMS: atom_id res chain seq x y z
N VAL A 1 -0.77 -17.06 13.88
CA VAL A 1 0.12 -15.90 13.66
C VAL A 1 1.47 -16.37 13.11
N THR A 2 2.12 -17.33 13.77
CA THR A 2 3.38 -17.98 13.35
C THR A 2 3.51 -18.36 11.88
N ALA A 3 2.45 -18.85 11.23
CA ALA A 3 2.50 -19.26 9.81
C ALA A 3 2.67 -18.10 8.80
N PHE A 4 2.44 -16.84 9.19
CA PHE A 4 2.54 -15.67 8.31
C PHE A 4 3.64 -14.68 8.72
N GLU A 5 4.27 -14.88 9.87
CA GLU A 5 5.31 -13.99 10.41
C GLU A 5 6.52 -13.85 9.48
N SER A 6 6.94 -14.95 8.84
CA SER A 6 8.03 -14.94 7.86
C SER A 6 7.74 -13.98 6.70
N VAL A 7 6.53 -14.07 6.14
CA VAL A 7 6.07 -13.25 5.01
C VAL A 7 5.90 -11.79 5.43
N TYR A 8 5.27 -11.53 6.57
CA TYR A 8 5.11 -10.18 7.08
C TYR A 8 6.45 -9.50 7.33
N LYS A 9 7.42 -10.21 7.91
CA LYS A 9 8.77 -9.69 8.11
C LYS A 9 9.44 -9.32 6.80
N ARG A 10 9.33 -10.15 5.76
CA ARG A 10 9.88 -9.85 4.42
C ARG A 10 9.21 -8.64 3.78
N LEU A 11 7.90 -8.50 3.95
CA LEU A 11 7.13 -7.36 3.48
C LEU A 11 7.26 -6.12 4.37
N GLY A 12 7.98 -6.17 5.50
CA GLY A 12 8.06 -5.05 6.44
C GLY A 12 6.72 -4.71 7.13
N ILE A 13 5.79 -5.66 7.23
CA ILE A 13 4.48 -5.48 7.84
C ILE A 13 4.55 -5.77 9.34
N VAL A 14 4.00 -4.87 10.14
CA VAL A 14 3.88 -4.99 11.60
C VAL A 14 2.44 -4.73 11.99
N PHE A 15 1.93 -5.49 12.97
CA PHE A 15 0.62 -5.28 13.55
C PHE A 15 0.75 -5.07 15.05
N ASP A 16 0.04 -4.09 15.60
CA ASP A 16 -0.05 -3.88 17.04
C ASP A 16 -0.93 -4.95 17.72
N ASN A 17 -1.93 -5.48 16.99
CA ASN A 17 -2.93 -6.40 17.51
C ASN A 17 -3.17 -7.58 16.55
N TYR A 18 -3.24 -8.80 17.11
CA TYR A 18 -3.61 -10.02 16.40
C TYR A 18 -4.92 -10.60 16.97
N ASP A 19 -6.04 -9.97 16.63
CA ASP A 19 -7.37 -10.39 17.08
C ASP A 19 -8.04 -11.33 16.06
N GLY A 20 -7.91 -12.64 16.27
CA GLY A 20 -8.55 -13.66 15.42
C GLY A 20 -10.05 -13.81 15.69
N GLU A 21 -10.79 -14.31 14.70
CA GLU A 21 -12.25 -14.48 14.76
C GLU A 21 -12.73 -15.37 15.93
N SER A 22 -11.92 -16.36 16.33
CA SER A 22 -12.23 -17.25 17.46
C SER A 22 -12.43 -16.50 18.77
N TYR A 23 -11.78 -15.34 18.94
CA TYR A 23 -11.93 -14.49 20.12
C TYR A 23 -13.36 -13.93 20.27
N TYR A 24 -14.09 -13.76 19.15
CA TYR A 24 -15.39 -13.11 19.13
C TYR A 24 -16.57 -14.08 19.14
N ARG A 25 -16.30 -15.39 19.20
CA ARG A 25 -17.36 -16.41 19.18
C ARG A 25 -18.32 -16.26 20.36
N ASP A 26 -17.76 -16.09 21.56
CA ASP A 26 -18.54 -16.04 22.80
C ASP A 26 -19.18 -14.65 22.99
N VAL A 27 -18.52 -13.59 22.52
CA VAL A 27 -19.00 -12.20 22.61
C VAL A 27 -20.10 -11.89 21.57
N ALA A 28 -20.17 -12.66 20.48
CA ALA A 28 -21.20 -12.48 19.45
C ALA A 28 -22.62 -12.68 20.02
N GLU A 29 -22.79 -13.59 20.98
CA GLU A 29 -24.08 -13.85 21.63
C GLU A 29 -24.60 -12.64 22.41
N GLU A 30 -23.72 -11.92 23.12
CA GLU A 30 -24.09 -10.69 23.82
C GLU A 30 -24.63 -9.63 22.86
N THR A 31 -23.98 -9.49 21.69
CA THR A 31 -24.40 -8.51 20.68
C THR A 31 -25.71 -8.91 20.01
N ILE A 32 -25.94 -10.21 19.80
CA ILE A 32 -27.21 -10.73 19.28
C ILE A 32 -28.35 -10.46 20.27
N ASN A 33 -28.13 -10.74 21.57
CA ASN A 33 -29.12 -10.49 22.61
C ASN A 33 -29.45 -9.00 22.75
N GLU A 34 -28.45 -8.13 22.65
CA GLU A 34 -28.68 -6.68 22.60
C GLU A 34 -29.53 -6.29 21.39
N CYS A 35 -29.22 -6.82 20.20
CA CYS A 35 -29.95 -6.54 18.98
C CYS A 35 -31.43 -6.94 19.08
N LEU A 36 -31.71 -8.11 19.68
CA LEU A 36 -33.07 -8.59 19.94
C LEU A 36 -33.79 -7.71 20.97
N LYS A 37 -33.13 -7.38 22.09
CA LYS A 37 -33.71 -6.52 23.15
C LYS A 37 -34.07 -5.13 22.65
N ARG A 38 -33.32 -4.62 21.68
CA ARG A 38 -33.55 -3.31 21.05
C ARG A 38 -34.49 -3.38 19.83
N GLU A 39 -35.05 -4.56 19.55
CA GLU A 39 -35.96 -4.80 18.42
C GLU A 39 -35.35 -4.43 17.05
N ILE A 40 -34.01 -4.46 16.95
CA ILE A 40 -33.27 -4.28 15.69
C ILE A 40 -33.19 -5.62 14.95
N CYS A 41 -33.08 -6.71 15.70
CA CYS A 41 -33.14 -8.07 15.21
C CYS A 41 -34.45 -8.73 15.65
N MET A 42 -34.87 -9.77 14.93
CA MET A 42 -36.05 -10.56 15.24
C MET A 42 -35.80 -12.05 15.01
N TYR A 43 -36.65 -12.88 15.60
CA TYR A 43 -36.67 -14.31 15.30
C TYR A 43 -37.35 -14.55 13.94
N GLY A 44 -36.64 -15.24 13.06
CA GLY A 44 -37.17 -15.78 11.82
C GLY A 44 -37.54 -17.26 11.96
N GLU A 45 -37.64 -17.96 10.82
CA GLU A 45 -37.98 -19.39 10.80
C GLU A 45 -37.03 -20.23 11.65
N GLY A 46 -37.59 -21.14 12.45
CA GLY A 46 -36.83 -22.09 13.27
C GLY A 46 -35.95 -21.45 14.34
N ASN A 47 -36.33 -20.29 14.88
CA ASN A 47 -35.57 -19.51 15.87
C ASN A 47 -34.23 -18.95 15.37
N ALA A 48 -34.03 -18.87 14.05
CA ALA A 48 -32.94 -18.09 13.47
C ALA A 48 -33.07 -16.61 13.90
N VAL A 49 -31.94 -15.91 14.08
CA VAL A 49 -31.96 -14.47 14.35
C VAL A 49 -31.56 -13.71 13.10
N VAL A 50 -32.45 -12.84 12.63
CA VAL A 50 -32.29 -12.04 11.42
C VAL A 50 -32.43 -10.55 11.72
N ALA A 51 -31.93 -9.71 10.82
CA ALA A 51 -32.19 -8.28 10.85
C ALA A 51 -32.66 -7.79 9.47
N GLU A 52 -33.58 -6.83 9.51
CA GLU A 52 -34.14 -6.14 8.34
C GLU A 52 -33.88 -4.65 8.52
N ILE A 53 -32.90 -4.13 7.77
CA ILE A 53 -32.41 -2.76 7.95
C ILE A 53 -32.39 -2.05 6.59
N ASP A 54 -33.17 -0.97 6.51
CA ASP A 54 -33.25 -0.07 5.36
C ASP A 54 -33.54 -0.84 4.05
N ASN A 55 -32.79 -0.56 2.98
CA ASN A 55 -32.94 -1.19 1.65
C ASN A 55 -31.96 -2.36 1.44
N LEU A 56 -31.58 -3.07 2.51
CA LEU A 56 -30.70 -4.24 2.43
C LEU A 56 -31.51 -5.54 2.45
N PRO A 57 -31.07 -6.60 1.75
CA PRO A 57 -31.66 -7.92 1.91
C PRO A 57 -31.58 -8.38 3.36
N THR A 58 -32.63 -9.03 3.87
CA THR A 58 -32.66 -9.65 5.20
C THR A 58 -31.42 -10.52 5.41
N PHE A 59 -30.78 -10.36 6.56
CA PHE A 59 -29.51 -11.04 6.84
C PHE A 59 -29.50 -11.74 8.19
N LEU A 60 -28.78 -12.87 8.22
CA LEU A 60 -28.75 -13.81 9.33
C LEU A 60 -27.58 -13.51 10.28
N LEU A 61 -27.88 -13.38 11.57
CA LEU A 61 -26.89 -13.24 12.63
C LEU A 61 -26.66 -14.55 13.38
N LYS A 62 -27.71 -15.39 13.51
CA LYS A 62 -27.65 -16.68 14.19
C LYS A 62 -28.49 -17.71 13.47
N LYS A 63 -27.93 -18.89 13.22
CA LYS A 63 -28.64 -20.02 12.61
C LYS A 63 -29.64 -20.66 13.58
N GLN A 64 -30.53 -21.50 13.04
CA GLN A 64 -31.51 -22.27 13.81
C GLN A 64 -30.87 -23.24 14.81
N ASP A 65 -29.69 -23.79 14.47
CA ASP A 65 -28.88 -24.64 15.36
C ASP A 65 -28.13 -23.87 16.45
N GLY A 66 -28.32 -22.55 16.52
CA GLY A 66 -27.67 -21.66 17.46
C GLY A 66 -26.26 -21.21 17.05
N ALA A 67 -25.74 -21.63 15.89
CA ALA A 67 -24.40 -21.22 15.47
C ALA A 67 -24.34 -19.75 15.05
N THR A 68 -23.32 -19.04 15.56
CA THR A 68 -22.99 -17.66 15.16
C THR A 68 -22.33 -17.62 13.78
N LEU A 69 -22.58 -16.55 13.02
CA LEU A 69 -22.03 -16.32 11.68
C LEU A 69 -20.94 -15.23 11.67
N TYR A 70 -20.24 -15.07 10.54
CA TYR A 70 -19.24 -14.02 10.33
C TYR A 70 -19.75 -12.64 10.73
N LEU A 71 -20.97 -12.28 10.30
CA LEU A 71 -21.55 -10.97 10.59
C LEU A 71 -21.72 -10.73 12.10
N SER A 72 -22.19 -11.73 12.86
CA SER A 72 -22.35 -11.63 14.32
C SER A 72 -21.00 -11.50 15.06
N ARG A 73 -19.92 -12.06 14.51
CA ARG A 73 -18.58 -11.95 15.07
C ARG A 73 -17.93 -10.62 14.71
N ASP A 74 -18.12 -10.15 13.47
CA ASP A 74 -17.63 -8.86 13.01
C ASP A 74 -18.30 -7.69 13.72
N ILE A 75 -19.59 -7.77 14.06
CA ILE A 75 -20.26 -6.72 14.84
C ILE A 75 -19.72 -6.66 16.28
N ALA A 76 -19.45 -7.82 16.90
CA ALA A 76 -18.81 -7.87 18.20
C ALA A 76 -17.38 -7.31 18.16
N ALA A 77 -16.62 -7.62 17.09
CA ALA A 77 -15.29 -7.06 16.87
C ALA A 77 -15.32 -5.55 16.64
N LEU A 78 -16.29 -5.04 15.87
CA LEU A 78 -16.50 -3.61 15.66
C LEU A 78 -16.79 -2.91 16.99
N ARG A 79 -17.74 -3.43 17.79
CA ARG A 79 -18.03 -2.91 19.13
C ARG A 79 -16.78 -2.82 19.99
N LYS A 80 -16.01 -3.92 20.09
CA LYS A 80 -14.75 -3.93 20.85
C LYS A 80 -13.80 -2.84 20.37
N ARG A 81 -13.62 -2.68 19.05
CA ARG A 81 -12.71 -1.65 18.50
C ARG A 81 -13.17 -0.24 18.84
N VAL A 82 -14.47 0.03 18.74
CA VAL A 82 -15.04 1.33 19.10
C VAL A 82 -14.81 1.62 20.59
N THR A 83 -15.12 0.67 21.47
CA THR A 83 -14.99 0.86 22.91
C THR A 83 -13.55 0.88 23.40
N ALA A 84 -12.67 0.05 22.84
CA ALA A 84 -11.29 -0.08 23.30
C ALA A 84 -10.35 1.01 22.77
N PHE A 85 -10.63 1.56 21.59
CA PHE A 85 -9.73 2.49 20.91
C PHE A 85 -10.31 3.89 20.70
N GLU A 86 -11.62 4.09 20.92
CA GLU A 86 -12.32 5.36 20.69
C GLU A 86 -11.91 6.07 19.37
N PRO A 87 -11.93 5.35 18.22
CA PRO A 87 -11.27 5.83 17.02
C PRO A 87 -12.11 6.88 16.29
N HIS A 88 -11.45 7.83 15.62
CA HIS A 88 -12.16 8.71 14.66
C HIS A 88 -12.63 7.92 13.41
N SER A 89 -11.84 6.93 12.95
CA SER A 89 -12.20 6.12 11.79
C SER A 89 -11.81 4.65 11.95
N LEU A 90 -12.61 3.75 11.39
CA LEU A 90 -12.34 2.33 11.21
C LEU A 90 -12.25 2.02 9.71
N LEU A 91 -11.08 1.60 9.24
CA LEU A 91 -10.85 1.28 7.83
C LEU A 91 -10.74 -0.25 7.65
N TYR A 92 -11.64 -0.82 6.86
CA TYR A 92 -11.70 -2.25 6.59
C TYR A 92 -11.12 -2.54 5.21
N VAL A 93 -9.86 -2.98 5.14
CA VAL A 93 -9.19 -3.32 3.86
C VAL A 93 -9.50 -4.77 3.50
N VAL A 94 -10.58 -4.99 2.74
CA VAL A 94 -11.09 -6.33 2.41
C VAL A 94 -11.57 -6.40 0.97
N GLY A 95 -11.42 -7.55 0.31
CA GLY A 95 -11.79 -7.75 -1.09
C GLY A 95 -13.24 -7.35 -1.41
N SER A 96 -13.45 -6.87 -2.63
CA SER A 96 -14.74 -6.39 -3.16
C SER A 96 -15.86 -7.42 -3.13
N GLU A 97 -15.53 -8.72 -3.11
CA GLU A 97 -16.49 -9.81 -2.94
C GLU A 97 -17.31 -9.69 -1.62
N GLN A 98 -16.80 -8.97 -0.61
CA GLN A 98 -17.45 -8.78 0.69
C GLN A 98 -18.26 -7.47 0.80
N THR A 99 -18.53 -6.78 -0.31
CA THR A 99 -19.20 -5.47 -0.28
C THR A 99 -20.57 -5.52 0.40
N LEU A 100 -21.40 -6.52 0.10
CA LEU A 100 -22.72 -6.64 0.73
C LEU A 100 -22.61 -6.88 2.24
N HIS A 101 -21.67 -7.73 2.67
CA HIS A 101 -21.41 -8.02 4.08
C HIS A 101 -21.06 -6.74 4.86
N PHE A 102 -20.13 -5.92 4.35
CA PHE A 102 -19.78 -4.66 5.03
C PHE A 102 -20.91 -3.63 5.03
N ARG A 103 -21.74 -3.58 3.98
CA ARG A 103 -22.95 -2.76 3.99
C ARG A 103 -23.91 -3.18 5.11
N GLN A 104 -24.13 -4.48 5.29
CA GLN A 104 -24.98 -5.02 6.36
C GLN A 104 -24.36 -4.78 7.74
N LEU A 105 -23.05 -5.00 7.90
CA LEU A 105 -22.31 -4.75 9.13
C LEU A 105 -22.43 -3.29 9.58
N PHE A 106 -22.17 -2.34 8.68
CA PHE A 106 -22.22 -0.92 9.02
C PHE A 106 -23.64 -0.43 9.27
N ALA A 107 -24.63 -0.94 8.54
CA ALA A 107 -26.03 -0.63 8.80
C ALA A 107 -26.47 -1.12 10.19
N LEU A 108 -26.13 -2.36 10.55
CA LEU A 108 -26.38 -2.90 11.88
C LEU A 108 -25.66 -2.12 12.98
N ALA A 109 -24.37 -1.84 12.80
CA ALA A 109 -23.57 -1.08 13.77
C ALA A 109 -24.12 0.33 14.00
N LYS A 110 -24.61 0.98 12.94
CA LYS A 110 -25.27 2.29 13.04
C LYS A 110 -26.59 2.21 13.81
N ARG A 111 -27.41 1.20 13.58
CA ARG A 111 -28.67 1.00 14.34
C ARG A 111 -28.41 0.69 15.82
N LEU A 112 -27.30 0.02 16.11
CA LEU A 112 -26.82 -0.21 17.47
C LEU A 112 -26.14 1.02 18.11
N GLY A 113 -25.92 2.11 17.37
CA GLY A 113 -25.26 3.33 17.87
C GLY A 113 -23.75 3.22 18.02
N TYR A 114 -23.13 2.14 17.53
CA TYR A 114 -21.67 1.95 17.62
C TYR A 114 -20.89 2.89 16.70
N LEU A 115 -21.56 3.52 15.73
CA LEU A 115 -20.95 4.40 14.74
C LEU A 115 -21.44 5.85 14.85
N ASP A 116 -22.02 6.25 15.98
CA ASP A 116 -22.57 7.61 16.15
C ASP A 116 -21.50 8.70 16.06
N SER A 117 -20.29 8.43 16.57
CA SER A 117 -19.12 9.33 16.54
C SER A 117 -17.95 8.79 15.70
N VAL A 118 -18.10 7.63 15.08
CA VAL A 118 -17.01 6.89 14.42
C VAL A 118 -17.33 6.66 12.95
N ARG A 119 -16.41 7.04 12.05
CA ARG A 119 -16.54 6.74 10.62
C ARG A 119 -16.03 5.33 10.30
N ALA A 120 -16.89 4.43 9.82
CA ALA A 120 -16.46 3.14 9.28
C ALA A 120 -16.46 3.14 7.75
N GLU A 121 -15.40 2.63 7.12
CA GLU A 121 -15.25 2.58 5.67
C GLU A 121 -14.75 1.21 5.20
N HIS A 122 -15.38 0.65 4.16
CA HIS A 122 -14.90 -0.55 3.48
C HIS A 122 -13.95 -0.14 2.35
N ILE A 123 -12.65 -0.28 2.60
CA ILE A 123 -11.59 -0.04 1.63
C ILE A 123 -11.47 -1.27 0.75
N LEU A 124 -12.38 -1.37 -0.22
CA LEU A 124 -12.44 -2.53 -1.10
C LEU A 124 -11.24 -2.63 -2.05
N PHE A 125 -10.84 -3.86 -2.37
CA PHE A 125 -9.87 -4.12 -3.42
C PHE A 125 -10.34 -5.22 -4.39
N GLY A 126 -9.87 -5.16 -5.64
CA GLY A 126 -10.21 -6.11 -6.69
C GLY A 126 -9.49 -7.46 -6.53
N LEU A 127 -9.73 -8.38 -7.47
CA LEU A 127 -9.05 -9.67 -7.45
C LEU A 127 -7.58 -9.54 -7.85
N VAL A 128 -6.74 -10.42 -7.33
CA VAL A 128 -5.33 -10.50 -7.70
C VAL A 128 -5.08 -11.74 -8.54
N MET A 129 -4.57 -11.51 -9.74
CA MET A 129 -4.37 -12.51 -10.79
C MET A 129 -2.89 -12.58 -11.16
N LEU A 130 -2.38 -13.79 -11.38
CA LEU A 130 -1.04 -14.03 -11.90
C LEU A 130 -1.13 -15.03 -13.05
N GLY A 131 -0.69 -14.62 -14.24
CA GLY A 131 -0.77 -15.48 -15.45
C GLY A 131 -2.19 -15.96 -15.76
N GLY A 132 -3.20 -15.10 -15.53
CA GLY A 132 -4.61 -15.42 -15.74
C GLY A 132 -5.26 -16.30 -14.66
N LYS A 133 -4.51 -16.72 -13.63
CA LYS A 133 -5.04 -17.50 -12.49
C LYS A 133 -5.19 -16.64 -11.24
N ARG A 134 -6.25 -16.89 -10.47
CA ARG A 134 -6.47 -16.24 -9.16
C ARG A 134 -5.35 -16.66 -8.19
N MET A 135 -4.72 -15.69 -7.54
CA MET A 135 -3.80 -16.00 -6.44
C MET A 135 -4.60 -16.47 -5.22
N SER A 136 -4.10 -17.49 -4.53
CA SER A 136 -4.71 -18.02 -3.31
C SER A 136 -3.64 -18.44 -2.32
N THR A 137 -3.98 -18.34 -1.04
CA THR A 137 -3.14 -18.72 0.09
C THR A 137 -3.24 -20.22 0.42
N ARG A 138 -4.12 -20.99 -0.26
CA ARG A 138 -4.29 -22.45 -0.08
C ARG A 138 -3.46 -23.24 -1.09
N LYS A 139 -2.75 -24.29 -0.63
CA LYS A 139 -1.98 -25.20 -1.51
C LYS A 139 -2.91 -25.94 -2.49
N GLY A 140 -2.50 -26.04 -3.77
CA GLY A 140 -3.05 -27.05 -4.71
C GLY A 140 -3.54 -26.57 -6.08
N SER A 141 -3.73 -25.26 -6.33
CA SER A 141 -4.12 -24.75 -7.67
C SER A 141 -3.70 -23.31 -7.99
N SER A 142 -3.09 -22.62 -7.03
CA SER A 142 -2.67 -21.22 -7.10
C SER A 142 -1.19 -21.04 -6.75
N VAL A 143 -0.58 -19.95 -7.25
CA VAL A 143 0.76 -19.52 -6.81
C VAL A 143 0.65 -18.94 -5.40
N SER A 144 1.50 -19.43 -4.48
CA SER A 144 1.55 -18.91 -3.11
C SER A 144 2.27 -17.55 -3.07
N LEU A 145 1.98 -16.74 -2.05
CA LEU A 145 2.65 -15.44 -1.87
C LEU A 145 4.15 -15.61 -1.65
N GLU A 146 4.58 -16.61 -0.87
CA GLU A 146 5.99 -16.93 -0.65
C GLU A 146 6.72 -17.23 -1.96
N GLU A 147 6.14 -18.09 -2.81
CA GLU A 147 6.71 -18.40 -4.13
C GLU A 147 6.77 -17.18 -5.05
N LEU A 148 5.78 -16.28 -4.97
CA LEU A 148 5.80 -15.03 -5.73
C LEU A 148 6.97 -14.14 -5.29
N LEU A 149 7.15 -13.96 -3.98
CA LEU A 149 8.24 -13.15 -3.44
C LEU A 149 9.60 -13.76 -3.82
N ASP A 150 9.77 -15.07 -3.63
CA ASP A 150 11.03 -15.76 -3.97
C ASP A 150 11.38 -15.65 -5.46
N LYS A 151 10.40 -15.88 -6.34
CA LYS A 151 10.60 -15.71 -7.79
C LYS A 151 10.93 -14.27 -8.16
N SER A 152 10.32 -13.28 -7.49
CA SER A 152 10.62 -11.88 -7.73
C SER A 152 12.06 -11.53 -7.36
N VAL A 153 12.53 -12.03 -6.22
CA VAL A 153 13.92 -11.82 -5.77
C VAL A 153 14.93 -12.48 -6.71
N VAL A 154 14.67 -13.70 -7.17
CA VAL A 154 15.53 -14.38 -8.17
C VAL A 154 15.63 -13.55 -9.46
N LYS A 155 14.50 -13.09 -10.00
CA LYS A 155 14.49 -12.25 -11.20
C LYS A 155 15.19 -10.89 -10.98
N ALA A 156 15.03 -10.29 -9.80
CA ALA A 156 15.76 -9.07 -9.43
C ALA A 156 17.28 -9.33 -9.42
N GLN A 157 17.75 -10.46 -8.88
CA GLN A 157 19.17 -10.84 -8.92
C GLN A 157 19.68 -10.90 -10.36
N GLU A 158 18.95 -11.54 -11.28
CA GLU A 158 19.35 -11.67 -12.69
C GLU A 158 19.53 -10.31 -13.39
N ILE A 159 18.66 -9.34 -13.07
CA ILE A 159 18.71 -7.98 -13.62
C ILE A 159 19.89 -7.20 -13.02
N LEU A 160 20.11 -7.34 -11.71
CA LEU A 160 21.15 -6.60 -10.99
C LEU A 160 22.57 -7.12 -11.25
N LEU A 161 22.74 -8.44 -11.41
CA LEU A 161 24.04 -9.07 -11.72
C LEU A 161 24.65 -8.54 -13.01
N LYS A 162 23.83 -8.14 -13.98
CA LYS A 162 24.30 -7.54 -15.24
C LYS A 162 24.83 -6.12 -15.09
N LYS A 163 24.57 -5.43 -13.97
CA LYS A 163 24.84 -3.98 -13.80
C LYS A 163 25.74 -3.64 -12.61
N ASN A 164 25.88 -4.52 -11.60
CA ASN A 164 26.50 -4.19 -10.32
C ASN A 164 27.63 -5.15 -9.91
N SER A 165 28.72 -5.19 -10.67
CA SER A 165 29.89 -6.05 -10.39
C SER A 165 30.72 -5.61 -9.17
N GLU A 166 30.57 -4.37 -8.69
CA GLU A 166 31.38 -3.80 -7.61
C GLU A 166 30.83 -4.09 -6.19
N LEU A 167 29.59 -4.59 -6.06
CA LEU A 167 28.99 -4.91 -4.76
C LEU A 167 29.42 -6.29 -4.27
N SER A 168 29.62 -6.44 -2.95
CA SER A 168 29.85 -7.75 -2.35
C SER A 168 28.63 -8.67 -2.53
N LYS A 169 28.83 -9.99 -2.46
CA LYS A 169 27.72 -10.96 -2.63
C LYS A 169 26.59 -10.73 -1.61
N ARG A 170 26.93 -10.32 -0.38
CA ARG A 170 25.94 -9.97 0.66
C ARG A 170 25.13 -8.74 0.28
N GLU A 171 25.78 -7.69 -0.20
CA GLU A 171 25.09 -6.47 -0.66
C GLU A 171 24.21 -6.73 -1.87
N GLN A 172 24.67 -7.54 -2.83
CA GLN A 172 23.87 -7.96 -3.98
C GLN A 172 22.59 -8.71 -3.56
N ASN A 173 22.70 -9.63 -2.59
CA ASN A 173 21.54 -10.37 -2.10
C ASN A 173 20.54 -9.45 -1.38
N LEU A 174 21.01 -8.51 -0.56
CA LEU A 174 20.15 -7.53 0.12
C LEU A 174 19.46 -6.59 -0.88
N LEU A 175 20.20 -6.13 -1.89
CA LEU A 175 19.67 -5.28 -2.95
C LEU A 175 18.60 -6.03 -3.74
N ALA A 176 18.82 -7.30 -4.08
CA ALA A 176 17.84 -8.08 -4.82
C ALA A 176 16.59 -8.40 -4.01
N GLU A 177 16.71 -8.67 -2.69
CA GLU A 177 15.55 -8.80 -1.80
C GLU A 177 14.74 -7.49 -1.83
N MET A 178 15.40 -6.35 -1.64
CA MET A 178 14.76 -5.03 -1.63
C MET A 178 14.05 -4.71 -2.96
N VAL A 179 14.71 -4.97 -4.09
CA VAL A 179 14.18 -4.73 -5.43
C VAL A 179 13.03 -5.68 -5.74
N GLY A 180 13.19 -6.98 -5.48
CA GLY A 180 12.15 -7.98 -5.74
C GLY A 180 10.88 -7.73 -4.92
N ILE A 181 11.02 -7.59 -3.60
CA ILE A 181 9.88 -7.30 -2.72
C ILE A 181 9.22 -5.96 -3.11
N GLY A 182 10.03 -4.92 -3.34
CA GLY A 182 9.55 -3.61 -3.77
C GLY A 182 8.75 -3.67 -5.07
N SER A 183 9.19 -4.48 -6.04
CA SER A 183 8.47 -4.68 -7.31
C SER A 183 7.12 -5.35 -7.15
N VAL A 184 6.98 -6.31 -6.23
CA VAL A 184 5.68 -6.93 -5.92
C VAL A 184 4.73 -5.90 -5.32
N VAL A 185 5.17 -5.22 -4.26
CA VAL A 185 4.36 -4.21 -3.56
C VAL A 185 3.96 -3.07 -4.49
N TYR A 186 4.91 -2.51 -5.24
CA TYR A 186 4.64 -1.39 -6.14
C TYR A 186 3.69 -1.78 -7.29
N SER A 187 3.82 -2.99 -7.83
CA SER A 187 2.98 -3.42 -8.94
C SER A 187 1.51 -3.61 -8.54
N ASP A 188 1.25 -3.90 -7.27
CA ASP A 188 -0.08 -3.83 -6.68
C ASP A 188 -0.51 -2.36 -6.55
N LEU A 189 0.26 -1.59 -5.78
CA LEU A 189 -0.12 -0.22 -5.38
C LEU A 189 -0.20 0.78 -6.53
N ARG A 190 0.48 0.58 -7.67
CA ARG A 190 0.41 1.47 -8.85
C ARG A 190 -0.94 1.43 -9.56
N GLN A 191 -1.77 0.41 -9.30
CA GLN A 191 -3.09 0.28 -9.90
C GLN A 191 -4.15 0.78 -8.92
N SER A 192 -5.27 1.27 -9.45
CA SER A 192 -6.42 1.57 -8.58
C SER A 192 -6.84 0.30 -7.85
N ARG A 193 -6.93 0.37 -6.52
CA ARG A 193 -7.28 -0.77 -5.65
C ARG A 193 -8.57 -1.46 -6.08
N GLU A 194 -9.52 -0.73 -6.67
CA GLU A 194 -10.83 -1.24 -7.06
C GLU A 194 -10.78 -2.18 -8.28
N ARG A 195 -9.68 -2.14 -9.05
CA ARG A 195 -9.53 -2.95 -10.26
C ARG A 195 -8.95 -4.32 -9.93
N THR A 196 -9.26 -5.30 -10.78
CA THR A 196 -8.53 -6.56 -10.81
C THR A 196 -7.08 -6.29 -11.20
N ILE A 197 -6.15 -6.74 -10.37
CA ILE A 197 -4.72 -6.60 -10.55
C ILE A 197 -4.20 -7.85 -11.26
N SER A 198 -3.55 -7.65 -12.41
CA SER A 198 -2.87 -8.71 -13.13
C SER A 198 -1.36 -8.53 -13.04
N PHE A 199 -0.69 -9.42 -12.34
CA PHE A 199 0.76 -9.44 -12.24
C PHE A 199 1.41 -9.96 -13.53
N ASP A 200 2.45 -9.25 -13.96
CA ASP A 200 3.21 -9.48 -15.17
C ASP A 200 4.69 -9.25 -14.84
N TRP A 201 5.49 -10.32 -14.92
CA TRP A 201 6.89 -10.31 -14.48
C TRP A 201 7.74 -9.27 -15.20
N ASP A 202 7.52 -9.10 -16.49
CA ASP A 202 8.32 -8.20 -17.32
C ASP A 202 7.98 -6.75 -16.99
N LYS A 203 6.69 -6.44 -16.75
CA LYS A 203 6.26 -5.10 -16.32
C LYS A 203 6.71 -4.77 -14.90
N MET A 204 6.68 -5.73 -13.98
CA MET A 204 7.04 -5.51 -12.57
C MET A 204 8.51 -5.14 -12.35
N LEU A 205 9.38 -5.62 -13.23
CA LEU A 205 10.84 -5.45 -13.12
C LEU A 205 11.41 -4.59 -14.25
N ASN A 206 10.56 -3.83 -14.95
CA ASN A 206 10.96 -2.98 -16.06
C ASN A 206 11.83 -1.80 -15.61
N LEU A 207 13.01 -1.62 -16.21
CA LEU A 207 13.91 -0.50 -15.91
C LEU A 207 13.60 0.81 -16.64
N GLU A 208 12.64 0.79 -17.57
CA GLU A 208 12.35 1.92 -18.47
C GLU A 208 11.12 2.73 -18.03
N GLY A 209 10.37 2.24 -17.04
CA GLY A 209 9.23 2.95 -16.47
C GLY A 209 8.19 2.01 -15.86
N GLY A 210 7.25 2.58 -15.10
CA GLY A 210 6.10 1.83 -14.59
C GLY A 210 6.42 0.81 -13.50
N SER A 211 7.57 0.88 -12.83
CA SER A 211 8.02 -0.13 -11.86
C SER A 211 8.73 0.48 -10.65
N ALA A 212 8.82 -0.28 -9.57
CA ALA A 212 9.65 0.08 -8.41
C ALA A 212 11.12 0.23 -8.80
N VAL A 213 11.63 -0.70 -9.62
CA VAL A 213 13.03 -0.76 -10.02
C VAL A 213 13.45 0.50 -10.77
N TYR A 214 12.55 1.06 -11.60
CA TYR A 214 12.77 2.33 -12.28
C TYR A 214 12.94 3.50 -11.29
N LEU A 215 12.08 3.57 -10.27
CA LEU A 215 12.14 4.62 -9.25
C LEU A 215 13.37 4.47 -8.34
N GLN A 216 13.67 3.25 -7.90
CA GLN A 216 14.86 2.91 -7.11
C GLN A 216 16.15 3.26 -7.86
N TYR A 217 16.23 2.94 -9.15
CA TYR A 217 17.37 3.29 -9.99
C TYR A 217 17.50 4.80 -10.18
N THR A 218 16.37 5.49 -10.38
CA THR A 218 16.35 6.96 -10.48
C THR A 218 16.84 7.63 -9.19
N TYR A 219 16.42 7.12 -8.03
CA TYR A 219 16.95 7.55 -6.73
C TYR A 219 18.45 7.30 -6.61
N ALA A 220 18.92 6.08 -6.88
CA ALA A 220 20.34 5.73 -6.78
C ALA A 220 21.22 6.61 -7.70
N ARG A 221 20.72 6.95 -8.90
CA ARG A 221 21.36 7.91 -9.82
C ARG A 221 21.46 9.30 -9.21
N ALA A 222 20.37 9.84 -8.64
CA ALA A 222 20.39 11.13 -7.97
C ALA A 222 21.40 11.15 -6.81
N ARG A 223 21.41 10.10 -5.97
CA ARG A 223 22.39 9.92 -4.89
C ARG A 223 23.82 9.82 -5.39
N SER A 224 24.04 9.19 -6.54
CA SER A 224 25.36 9.12 -7.20
C SER A 224 25.88 10.50 -7.60
N VAL A 225 25.02 11.36 -8.17
CA VAL A 225 25.37 12.75 -8.48
C VAL A 225 25.78 13.52 -7.23
N LEU A 226 24.99 13.42 -6.16
CA LEU A 226 25.26 14.11 -4.89
C LEU A 226 26.58 13.62 -4.27
N ARG A 227 26.85 12.32 -4.33
CA ARG A 227 28.10 11.72 -3.83
C ARG A 227 29.31 12.21 -4.62
N LYS A 228 29.21 12.31 -5.95
CA LYS A 228 30.27 12.89 -6.79
C LYS A 228 30.49 14.38 -6.52
N ALA A 229 29.47 15.08 -6.02
CA ALA A 229 29.59 16.45 -5.53
C ALA A 229 30.08 16.57 -4.07
N GLY A 230 30.44 15.44 -3.42
CA GLY A 230 30.93 15.42 -2.03
C GLY A 230 29.84 15.44 -0.96
N ASN A 231 28.56 15.17 -1.32
CA ASN A 231 27.40 15.15 -0.42
C ASN A 231 27.11 16.46 0.34
N LYS A 232 27.79 17.56 0.00
CA LYS A 232 27.50 18.88 0.56
C LYS A 232 26.47 19.56 -0.33
N VAL A 233 25.21 19.51 0.09
CA VAL A 233 24.12 20.21 -0.58
C VAL A 233 23.84 21.48 0.20
N HIS A 234 24.04 22.62 -0.45
CA HIS A 234 23.66 23.93 0.07
C HIS A 234 22.53 24.49 -0.81
N VAL A 235 21.43 24.90 -0.19
CA VAL A 235 20.37 25.63 -0.90
C VAL A 235 20.87 27.06 -1.07
N PRO A 236 21.09 27.54 -2.30
CA PRO A 236 21.60 28.89 -2.51
C PRO A 236 20.55 29.93 -2.09
N GLU A 237 20.99 31.05 -1.52
CA GLU A 237 20.10 32.19 -1.18
C GLU A 237 19.37 32.73 -2.40
N GLN A 238 20.06 32.74 -3.55
CA GLN A 238 19.50 33.11 -4.85
C GLN A 238 19.57 31.91 -5.78
N VAL A 239 18.39 31.38 -6.09
CA VAL A 239 18.27 30.24 -7.01
C VAL A 239 18.43 30.72 -8.44
N ARG A 240 19.25 30.01 -9.24
CA ARG A 240 19.51 30.34 -10.64
C ARG A 240 19.08 29.18 -11.53
N TRP A 241 18.35 29.50 -12.58
CA TRP A 241 17.88 28.56 -13.58
C TRP A 241 18.18 29.13 -14.96
N GLU A 242 18.54 28.25 -15.88
CA GLU A 242 18.76 28.56 -17.29
C GLU A 242 17.72 27.85 -18.15
N GLU A 243 17.26 26.68 -17.71
CA GLU A 243 16.44 25.78 -18.51
C GLU A 243 15.04 25.61 -17.93
N ASN A 244 14.03 25.60 -18.80
CA ASN A 244 12.62 25.55 -18.37
C ASN A 244 12.29 24.29 -17.55
N ILE A 245 12.96 23.16 -17.84
CA ILE A 245 12.78 21.91 -17.10
C ILE A 245 13.17 22.01 -15.62
N GLU A 246 14.10 22.90 -15.26
CA GLU A 246 14.47 23.14 -13.86
C GLU A 246 13.29 23.72 -13.08
N PHE A 247 12.63 24.72 -13.65
CA PHE A 247 11.42 25.33 -13.08
C PHE A 247 10.25 24.34 -13.05
N GLN A 248 10.07 23.54 -14.09
CA GLN A 248 9.04 22.50 -14.14
C GLN A 248 9.22 21.46 -13.02
N LEU A 249 10.46 21.04 -12.74
CA LEU A 249 10.77 20.12 -11.66
C LEU A 249 10.49 20.73 -10.29
N VAL A 250 10.87 21.99 -10.04
CA VAL A 250 10.55 22.71 -8.79
C VAL A 250 9.04 22.77 -8.59
N ARG A 251 8.31 23.15 -9.65
CA ARG A 251 6.85 23.18 -9.61
C ARG A 251 6.28 21.79 -9.31
N LYS A 252 6.77 20.74 -9.97
CA LYS A 252 6.35 19.35 -9.72
C LYS A 252 6.55 18.96 -8.26
N LEU A 253 7.74 19.23 -7.69
CA LEU A 253 8.07 18.97 -6.29
C LEU A 253 7.10 19.65 -5.32
N SER A 254 6.71 20.89 -5.61
CA SER A 254 5.77 21.64 -4.76
C SER A 254 4.39 20.98 -4.65
N PHE A 255 4.01 20.11 -5.59
CA PHE A 255 2.74 19.39 -5.57
C PHE A 255 2.77 18.11 -4.72
N PHE A 256 3.94 17.60 -4.31
CA PHE A 256 4.01 16.33 -3.59
C PHE A 256 3.14 16.27 -2.32
N PRO A 257 3.12 17.29 -1.43
CA PRO A 257 2.26 17.26 -0.24
C PRO A 257 0.77 17.12 -0.58
N PHE A 258 0.30 17.80 -1.64
CA PHE A 258 -1.08 17.72 -2.09
C PHE A 258 -1.42 16.32 -2.64
N VAL A 259 -0.48 15.69 -3.36
CA VAL A 259 -0.66 14.31 -3.84
C VAL A 259 -0.78 13.34 -2.67
N VAL A 260 0.04 13.49 -1.63
CA VAL A 260 -0.03 12.64 -0.43
C VAL A 260 -1.36 12.84 0.30
N GLN A 261 -1.81 14.09 0.48
CA GLN A 261 -3.10 14.39 1.10
C GLN A 261 -4.26 13.81 0.30
N GLU A 262 -4.23 13.92 -1.03
CA GLU A 262 -5.28 13.38 -1.88
C GLU A 262 -5.29 11.84 -1.88
N ALA A 263 -4.11 11.20 -1.86
CA ALA A 263 -3.98 9.76 -1.71
C ALA A 263 -4.55 9.28 -0.37
N GLN A 264 -4.30 10.01 0.72
CA GLN A 264 -4.86 9.73 2.04
C GLN A 264 -6.39 9.90 2.05
N ARG A 265 -6.89 11.03 1.56
CA ARG A 265 -8.33 11.34 1.52
C ARG A 265 -9.13 10.29 0.76
N ARG A 266 -8.55 9.74 -0.30
CA ARG A 266 -9.20 8.75 -1.18
C ARG A 266 -8.83 7.30 -0.88
N ASN A 267 -7.95 7.05 0.09
CA ASN A 267 -7.38 5.73 0.33
C ASN A 267 -6.81 5.12 -0.99
N ALA A 268 -6.03 5.93 -1.72
CA ALA A 268 -5.64 5.72 -3.12
C ALA A 268 -4.11 5.86 -3.32
N PRO A 269 -3.31 4.86 -2.88
CA PRO A 269 -1.85 4.92 -2.94
C PRO A 269 -1.29 5.04 -4.38
N HIS A 270 -2.02 4.55 -5.39
CA HIS A 270 -1.63 4.68 -6.80
C HIS A 270 -1.38 6.12 -7.26
N LEU A 271 -2.01 7.11 -6.62
CA LEU A 271 -1.75 8.52 -6.91
C LEU A 271 -0.30 8.92 -6.61
N ILE A 272 0.29 8.36 -5.55
CA ILE A 272 1.70 8.55 -5.21
C ILE A 272 2.56 7.87 -6.27
N CYS A 273 2.24 6.64 -6.68
CA CYS A 273 2.96 5.93 -7.73
C CYS A 273 3.00 6.73 -9.04
N THR A 274 1.85 7.21 -9.53
CA THR A 274 1.76 8.03 -10.74
C THR A 274 2.60 9.31 -10.63
N TYR A 275 2.52 10.00 -9.49
CA TYR A 275 3.32 11.20 -9.27
C TYR A 275 4.83 10.91 -9.31
N LEU A 276 5.28 9.84 -8.63
CA LEU A 276 6.68 9.46 -8.59
C LEU A 276 7.21 9.05 -9.97
N GLU A 277 6.43 8.33 -10.77
CA GLU A 277 6.80 7.97 -12.14
C GLU A 277 7.00 9.21 -13.02
N GLU A 278 6.09 10.18 -12.92
CA GLU A 278 6.20 11.43 -13.67
C GLU A 278 7.40 12.27 -13.20
N LEU A 279 7.64 12.36 -11.89
CA LEU A 279 8.79 13.07 -11.33
C LEU A 279 10.10 12.41 -11.78
N ALA A 280 10.20 11.09 -11.69
CA ALA A 280 11.38 10.32 -12.12
C ALA A 280 11.64 10.49 -13.62
N ARG A 281 10.60 10.48 -14.45
CA ARG A 281 10.71 10.72 -15.90
C ARG A 281 11.27 12.11 -16.20
N GLN A 282 10.73 13.15 -15.56
CA GLN A 282 11.23 14.52 -15.74
C GLN A 282 12.66 14.68 -15.24
N PHE A 283 12.99 14.10 -14.09
CA PHE A 283 14.35 14.15 -13.56
C PHE A 283 15.36 13.42 -14.46
N ASN A 284 14.97 12.28 -15.03
CA ASN A 284 15.84 11.54 -15.94
C ASN A 284 16.12 12.32 -17.23
N ALA A 285 15.13 13.04 -17.77
CA ALA A 285 15.36 13.98 -18.88
C ALA A 285 16.32 15.11 -18.48
N PHE A 286 16.07 15.78 -17.33
CA PHE A 286 16.95 16.80 -16.80
C PHE A 286 18.40 16.31 -16.61
N TYR A 287 18.58 15.13 -16.03
CA TYR A 287 19.90 14.54 -15.81
C TYR A 287 20.66 14.22 -17.10
N ASN A 288 19.95 13.75 -18.14
CA ASN A 288 20.56 13.36 -19.41
C ASN A 288 20.96 14.57 -20.24
N ASP A 289 20.11 15.60 -20.27
CA ASP A 289 20.25 16.71 -21.21
C ASP A 289 21.03 17.89 -20.60
N ILE A 290 20.99 18.05 -19.27
CA ILE A 290 21.52 19.24 -18.59
C ILE A 290 22.66 18.88 -17.63
N PRO A 291 23.86 19.45 -17.83
CA PRO A 291 25.00 19.17 -16.97
C PRO A 291 24.79 19.67 -15.53
N ILE A 292 24.75 18.75 -14.56
CA ILE A 292 24.65 19.09 -13.13
C ILE A 292 26.04 19.40 -12.54
N LEU A 293 26.97 18.43 -12.62
CA LEU A 293 28.29 18.54 -11.98
C LEU A 293 29.25 19.50 -12.69
N LYS A 294 29.04 19.72 -13.99
CA LYS A 294 29.85 20.62 -14.82
C LYS A 294 29.34 22.07 -14.82
N ALA A 295 28.18 22.33 -14.22
CA ALA A 295 27.71 23.70 -14.04
C ALA A 295 28.65 24.48 -13.12
N GLU A 296 28.61 25.81 -13.19
CA GLU A 296 29.48 26.69 -12.42
C GLU A 296 28.71 27.50 -11.36
N GLY A 297 29.42 27.90 -10.30
CA GLY A 297 28.92 28.81 -9.26
C GLY A 297 27.54 28.47 -8.68
N GLY A 298 26.66 29.47 -8.65
CA GLY A 298 25.31 29.36 -8.08
C GLY A 298 24.37 28.42 -8.86
N LEU A 299 24.62 28.21 -10.16
CA LEU A 299 23.83 27.29 -10.98
C LEU A 299 24.10 25.84 -10.58
N ARG A 300 25.38 25.48 -10.37
CA ARG A 300 25.74 24.16 -9.82
C ARG A 300 25.07 23.90 -8.48
N SER A 301 25.10 24.88 -7.59
CA SER A 301 24.49 24.79 -6.27
C SER A 301 22.97 24.59 -6.37
N THR A 302 22.30 25.33 -7.27
CA THR A 302 20.87 25.16 -7.57
C THR A 302 20.54 23.75 -8.07
N ARG A 303 21.26 23.26 -9.09
CA ARG A 303 21.02 21.93 -9.69
C ARG A 303 21.27 20.80 -8.69
N LEU A 304 22.27 20.94 -7.81
CA LEU A 304 22.51 19.99 -6.73
C LEU A 304 21.41 20.02 -5.66
N ALA A 305 20.93 21.20 -5.26
CA ALA A 305 19.80 21.34 -4.35
C ALA A 305 18.52 20.72 -4.94
N LEU A 306 18.24 20.97 -6.22
CA LEU A 306 17.13 20.37 -6.94
C LEU A 306 17.24 18.84 -6.99
N THR A 307 18.42 18.32 -7.32
CA THR A 307 18.69 16.87 -7.33
C THR A 307 18.47 16.24 -5.95
N SER A 308 18.88 16.93 -4.88
CA SER A 308 18.66 16.49 -3.50
C SER A 308 17.18 16.47 -3.13
N ALA A 309 16.44 17.53 -3.49
CA ALA A 309 15.00 17.59 -3.24
C ALA A 309 14.25 16.45 -3.94
N ILE A 310 14.61 16.15 -5.20
CA ILE A 310 14.05 15.02 -5.96
C ILE A 310 14.36 13.68 -5.28
N ALA A 311 15.60 13.46 -4.86
CA ALA A 311 15.99 12.23 -4.15
C ALA A 311 15.18 12.04 -2.86
N ILE A 312 15.03 13.10 -2.05
CA ILE A 312 14.23 13.10 -0.82
C ILE A 312 12.76 12.79 -1.13
N THR A 313 12.17 13.43 -2.14
CA THR A 313 10.77 13.20 -2.54
C THR A 313 10.55 11.76 -3.00
N ILE A 314 11.44 11.20 -3.83
CA ILE A 314 11.33 9.80 -4.26
C ILE A 314 11.47 8.86 -3.05
N GLN A 315 12.42 9.10 -2.16
CA GLN A 315 12.60 8.29 -0.95
C GLN A 315 11.36 8.32 -0.05
N ASN A 316 10.80 9.50 0.21
CA ASN A 316 9.60 9.65 1.02
C ASN A 316 8.40 8.94 0.37
N GLY A 317 8.20 9.13 -0.94
CA GLY A 317 7.12 8.48 -1.66
C GLY A 317 7.22 6.95 -1.67
N LEU A 318 8.41 6.39 -1.93
CA LEU A 318 8.63 4.94 -1.86
C LEU A 318 8.46 4.40 -0.43
N THR A 319 8.89 5.15 0.58
CA THR A 319 8.70 4.77 1.99
C THR A 319 7.22 4.72 2.38
N LEU A 320 6.41 5.70 1.95
CA LEU A 320 4.95 5.69 2.14
C LEU A 320 4.28 4.49 1.46
N LEU A 321 4.88 3.98 0.39
CA LEU A 321 4.41 2.79 -0.33
C LEU A 321 5.01 1.48 0.22
N ASN A 322 5.79 1.55 1.30
CA ASN A 322 6.52 0.42 1.86
C ASN A 322 7.43 -0.31 0.84
N VAL A 323 8.06 0.48 -0.03
CA VAL A 323 9.04 0.03 -1.02
C VAL A 323 10.42 0.47 -0.55
N GLY A 324 11.33 -0.49 -0.38
CA GLY A 324 12.71 -0.20 0.04
C GLY A 324 13.47 0.64 -0.99
N VAL A 325 14.39 1.48 -0.52
CA VAL A 325 15.12 2.44 -1.36
C VAL A 325 16.63 2.20 -1.24
N PRO A 326 17.31 1.71 -2.29
CA PRO A 326 18.73 1.40 -2.21
C PRO A 326 19.61 2.65 -2.37
N GLU A 327 20.61 2.83 -1.50
CA GLU A 327 21.59 3.93 -1.61
C GLU A 327 22.49 3.82 -2.86
N LYS A 328 22.67 2.59 -3.38
CA LYS A 328 23.46 2.28 -4.59
C LYS A 328 22.77 1.16 -5.37
N MET A 329 22.77 1.30 -6.69
CA MET A 329 22.16 0.38 -7.65
C MET A 329 22.72 0.63 -9.05
#